data_AF-A0A7C4B3X1-F1
#
_entry.id   AF-A0A7C4B3X1-F1
#
_cell.length_a   1.000
_cell.length_b   1.000
_cell.length_c   1.000
_cell.angle_alpha   90.00
_cell.angle_beta   90.00
_cell.angle_gamma   90.00
#
_symmetry.space_group_name_H-M   'P 1'
#
loop_
_entity.id
_entity.type
_entity.pdbx_description
1 polymer ?
#
loop_
_entity_poly.entity_id
_entity_poly.type
_entity_poly.pdbx_seq_one_letter_code
_entity_poly.pdbx_strand_id
1 'polypeptide(L)' 'QNIIPNLSFMIGDRMLDVEAGEAVGAITVLVPEKGREESVEKERKESRVIPDYITNSFYDACLWILAQG' A
#
# COMPACT_ATOMS: atom_id res chain seq x y z
N GLN A 1 -1.16 -15.80 -18.23
CA GLN A 1 -1.96 -14.55 -18.22
C GLN A 1 -0.96 -13.39 -18.18
N ASN A 2 -1.17 -12.33 -18.96
CA ASN A 2 -0.36 -11.11 -18.83
C ASN A 2 -0.90 -10.30 -17.66
N ILE A 3 -0.09 -10.07 -16.63
CA ILE A 3 -0.43 -9.21 -15.50
C ILE A 3 -0.02 -7.79 -15.87
N ILE A 4 -0.96 -6.84 -15.77
CA ILE A 4 -0.72 -5.43 -16.07
C ILE A 4 -0.52 -4.70 -14.72
N PRO A 5 0.68 -4.16 -14.42
CA PRO A 5 0.98 -3.60 -13.11
C PRO A 5 0.06 -2.45 -12.69
N ASN A 6 -0.28 -1.52 -13.58
CA ASN A 6 -1.16 -0.39 -13.27
C ASN A 6 -2.65 -0.74 -13.08
N LEU A 7 -3.00 -2.02 -13.24
CA LEU A 7 -4.30 -2.60 -12.88
C LEU A 7 -4.17 -3.61 -11.73
N SER A 8 -2.99 -3.65 -11.09
CA SER A 8 -2.66 -4.54 -9.99
C SER A 8 -2.45 -3.73 -8.71
N PHE A 9 -2.61 -4.39 -7.57
CA PHE A 9 -2.46 -3.78 -6.25
C PHE A 9 -1.29 -4.39 -5.49
N MET A 10 -0.51 -3.55 -4.81
CA MET A 10 0.48 -3.95 -3.81
C MET A 10 -0.04 -3.58 -2.43
N ILE A 11 -0.30 -4.58 -1.58
CA ILE A 11 -0.74 -4.39 -0.20
C ILE A 11 0.42 -4.81 0.71
N GLY A 12 0.87 -3.93 1.59
CA GLY A 12 1.96 -4.23 2.51
C GLY A 12 1.88 -3.44 3.80
N ASP A 13 2.64 -3.85 4.82
CA ASP A 13 2.63 -3.23 6.14
C ASP A 13 3.72 -2.18 6.32
N ARG A 14 4.65 -2.06 5.37
CA ARG A 14 5.79 -1.15 5.42
C ARG A 14 5.84 -0.23 4.22
N MET A 15 6.56 0.89 4.36
CA MET A 15 6.81 1.78 3.22
C MET A 15 7.65 1.12 2.13
N LEU A 16 8.46 0.10 2.47
CA LEU A 16 9.20 -0.69 1.49
C LEU A 16 8.27 -1.34 0.44
N ASP A 17 7.10 -1.83 0.86
CA ASP A 17 6.13 -2.44 -0.05
C ASP A 17 5.51 -1.40 -0.97
N VAL A 18 5.23 -0.21 -0.43
CA VAL A 18 4.72 0.95 -1.18
C VAL A 18 5.73 1.40 -2.23
N GLU A 19 7.00 1.57 -1.85
CA GLU A 19 8.09 1.93 -2.76
C GLU A 19 8.27 0.88 -3.87
N ALA A 20 8.22 -0.40 -3.52
CA ALA A 20 8.31 -1.48 -4.50
C ALA A 20 7.11 -1.50 -5.46
N GLY A 21 5.90 -1.27 -4.95
CA GLY A 21 4.69 -1.18 -5.75
C GLY A 21 4.70 0.01 -6.70
N GLU A 22 5.06 1.19 -6.21
CA GLU A 22 5.18 2.42 -7.01
C GLU A 22 6.22 2.26 -8.12
N ALA A 23 7.38 1.66 -7.82
CA ALA A 23 8.45 1.42 -8.79
C ALA A 23 8.05 0.52 -9.97
N VAL A 24 7.08 -0.37 -9.78
CA VAL A 24 6.52 -1.21 -10.86
C VAL A 24 5.21 -0.66 -11.44
N GLY A 25 4.73 0.47 -10.92
CA GLY A 25 3.51 1.13 -11.35
C GLY A 25 2.23 0.47 -10.85
N ALA A 26 2.28 -0.28 -9.75
CA ALA A 26 1.10 -0.84 -9.08
C ALA A 26 0.40 0.20 -8.21
N ILE A 27 -0.90 0.01 -7.96
CA ILE A 27 -1.65 0.79 -6.97
C ILE A 27 -1.27 0.30 -5.58
N THR A 28 -0.86 1.20 -4.70
CA THR A 28 -0.25 0.86 -3.41
C THR A 28 -1.20 1.08 -2.24
N VAL A 29 -1.28 0.08 -1.35
CA VAL A 29 -2.09 0.13 -0.14
C VAL A 29 -1.22 -0.19 1.07
N LEU A 30 -1.10 0.78 1.98
CA LEU A 30 -0.36 0.61 3.23
C LEU A 30 -1.31 0.17 4.35
N VAL A 31 -0.99 -0.97 4.97
CA VAL A 31 -1.73 -1.55 6.09
C VAL A 31 -0.77 -1.79 7.26
N PRO A 32 -0.45 -0.77 8.08
CA PRO A 32 0.55 -0.89 9.13
C PRO A 32 0.25 -2.06 10.07
N GLU A 33 1.28 -2.83 10.41
CA GLU A 33 1.13 -3.88 11.42
C GLU A 33 0.77 -3.26 12.76
N LYS A 34 -0.14 -3.90 13.49
CA LYS A 34 -0.60 -3.44 14.80
C LYS A 34 0.59 -3.24 15.75
N GLY A 35 0.71 -2.05 16.32
CA GLY A 35 1.81 -1.66 17.20
C GLY A 35 3.04 -1.08 16.48
N ARG A 36 3.04 -1.00 15.14
CA ARG A 36 4.08 -0.36 14.34
C ARG A 36 3.63 0.93 13.65
N GLU A 37 2.44 1.43 13.98
CA GLU A 37 1.81 2.59 13.32
C GLU A 37 2.71 3.83 13.41
N GLU A 38 3.32 4.10 14.57
CA GLU A 38 4.20 5.26 14.74
C GLU A 38 5.50 5.13 13.94
N SER A 39 6.10 3.93 13.90
CA SER A 39 7.32 3.72 13.12
C SER A 39 7.05 3.81 11.62
N VAL A 40 5.93 3.24 11.16
CA VAL A 40 5.52 3.31 9.75
C VAL A 40 5.18 4.74 9.35
N GLU A 41 4.56 5.53 10.25
CA GLU A 41 4.32 6.95 9.99
C GLU A 41 5.61 7.77 9.89
N LYS A 42 6.67 7.41 10.63
CA LYS A 42 8.00 8.03 10.46
C LYS A 42 8.60 7.67 9.11
N GLU A 43 8.61 6.38 8.74
CA GLU A 43 9.05 5.92 7.41
C GLU A 43 8.28 6.67 6.31
N ARG A 44 6.96 6.83 6.45
CA ARG A 44 6.10 7.51 5.49
C ARG A 44 6.43 8.99 5.32
N LYS A 45 6.83 9.68 6.40
CA LYS A 45 7.25 11.09 6.34
C LYS A 45 8.60 11.29 5.68
N GLU A 46 9.47 10.29 5.76
CA GLU A 46 10.81 10.32 5.17
C GLU A 46 10.82 9.83 3.72
N SER A 47 9.83 9.01 3.35
CA SER A 47 9.61 8.51 2.00
C SER A 47 9.27 9.63 1.01
N ARG A 48 9.74 9.47 -0.24
CA ARG A 48 9.36 10.32 -1.38
C ARG A 48 8.08 9.86 -2.07
N VAL A 49 7.66 8.62 -1.82
CA VAL A 49 6.44 8.04 -2.36
C VAL A 49 5.32 8.11 -1.34
N ILE A 50 4.09 8.26 -1.83
CA ILE A 50 2.88 8.35 -1.02
C ILE A 50 2.01 7.15 -1.39
N PRO A 51 1.53 6.35 -0.42
CA PRO A 51 0.60 5.27 -0.71
C PRO A 51 -0.70 5.81 -1.30
N ASP A 52 -1.29 5.10 -2.26
CA ASP A 52 -2.60 5.47 -2.85
C ASP A 52 -3.74 5.33 -1.83
N TYR A 53 -3.59 4.37 -0.90
CA TYR A 53 -4.53 4.17 0.19
C TYR A 53 -3.83 3.71 1.47
N ILE A 54 -4.36 4.13 2.62
CA ILE A 54 -3.87 3.73 3.95
C ILE A 54 -5.06 3.27 4.78
N THR A 55 -4.92 2.13 5.43
CA THR A 55 -5.93 1.61 6.36
C THR A 55 -5.28 0.80 7.47
N ASN A 56 -6.00 0.52 8.55
CA ASN A 56 -5.48 -0.24 9.70
C ASN A 56 -5.88 -1.72 9.66
N SER A 57 -6.53 -2.17 8.57
CA SER A 57 -6.91 -3.57 8.43
C SER A 57 -6.82 -4.06 6.98
N PHE A 58 -6.37 -5.30 6.82
CA PHE A 58 -6.35 -5.96 5.51
C PHE A 58 -7.76 -6.13 4.94
N TYR A 59 -8.75 -6.32 5.80
CA TYR A 59 -10.15 -6.44 5.40
C TYR A 59 -10.65 -5.15 4.71
N ASP A 60 -10.40 -3.99 5.31
CA ASP A 60 -10.78 -2.70 4.73
C ASP A 60 -10.00 -2.40 3.45
N ALA A 61 -8.75 -2.85 3.35
CA ALA A 61 -7.97 -2.76 2.12
C ALA A 61 -8.65 -3.54 0.99
N CYS A 62 -9.07 -4.79 1.25
CA CYS A 62 -9.80 -5.59 0.27
C CYS A 62 -11.14 -4.95 -0.14
N LEU A 63 -11.90 -4.40 0.81
CA LEU A 63 -13.15 -3.71 0.50
C LEU A 63 -12.91 -2.48 -0.38
N TRP A 64 -11.87 -1.70 -0.09
CA TRP A 64 -11.49 -0.56 -0.91
C TRP A 64 -11.11 -0.98 -2.33
N ILE A 65 -10.31 -2.04 -2.49
CA ILE A 65 -9.92 -2.59 -3.79
C ILE A 65 -11.15 -3.01 -4.60
N LEU A 66 -12.09 -3.74 -3.99
CA LEU A 66 -13.31 -4.19 -4.66
C LEU A 66 -14.22 -3.02 -5.08
N ALA A 67 -14.14 -1.88 -4.40
CA ALA A 67 -14.91 -0.68 -4.74
C ALA A 67 -14.30 0.15 -5.88
N GLN A 68 -13.09 -0.18 -6.37
CA GLN A 68 -12.47 0.46 -7.53
C GLN A 68 -12.94 -0.12 -8.87
N GLY A 69 -13.78 -1.17 -8.84
CA GLY A 69 -14.32 -1.88 -10.02
C GLY A 69 -15.76 -1.54 -10.36
#